data_AF-A0A242CSM7-F1
#
_entry.id   AF-A0A242CSM7-F1
#
_cell.length_a   1.000
_cell.length_b   1.000
_cell.length_c   1.000
_cell.angle_alpha   90.00
_cell.angle_beta   90.00
_cell.angle_gamma   90.00
#
_symmetry.space_group_name_H-M   'P 1'
#
loop_
_entity.id
_entity.type
_entity.pdbx_description
1 polymer ?
#
loop_
_entity_poly.entity_id
_entity_poly.type
_entity_poly.pdbx_seq_one_letter_code
_entity_poly.pdbx_strand_id
1 'polypeptide(L)'
;TYKYTIREVTGTDSTITYDDTVYNVTVNVEDQSGQLVASPAYQESILFKNTYVSPKLGKVTLKKVDSETGKLLANAEFELQDSKGNIVQKKIVTNKDGKVEISNLDIGEYQLVETKAPDGYQIDKTPIKFSINDRSIKATREKELEKENKRIKKSDSDALPKTGETVDQRYILVGLFCIICFIFLIILKNKKVKKQS
;
A
#
# COMPACT_ATOMS: atom_id res chain seq x y z
N THR A 1 -54.01 -42.55 0.37
CA THR A 1 -53.22 -41.47 -0.27
C THR A 1 -52.44 -40.69 0.76
N TYR A 2 -51.16 -40.48 0.51
CA TYR A 2 -50.23 -39.80 1.42
C TYR A 2 -49.70 -38.54 0.74
N LYS A 3 -49.55 -37.45 1.51
CA LYS A 3 -49.06 -36.17 1.00
C LYS A 3 -47.65 -35.91 1.53
N TYR A 4 -46.78 -35.51 0.63
CA TYR A 4 -45.38 -35.20 0.90
C TYR A 4 -45.01 -33.87 0.26
N THR A 5 -43.88 -33.33 0.69
CA THR A 5 -43.23 -32.21 0.06
C THR A 5 -41.82 -32.58 -0.36
N ILE A 6 -41.40 -32.04 -1.50
CA ILE A 6 -40.01 -32.09 -1.96
C ILE A 6 -39.51 -30.65 -2.00
N ARG A 7 -38.40 -30.39 -1.33
CA ARG A 7 -37.72 -29.09 -1.30
C ARG A 7 -36.23 -29.31 -1.48
N GLU A 8 -35.55 -28.31 -2.03
CA GLU A 8 -34.10 -28.27 -1.99
C GLU A 8 -33.62 -27.97 -0.56
N VAL A 9 -32.47 -28.53 -0.20
CA VAL A 9 -31.78 -28.19 1.05
C VAL A 9 -30.88 -26.99 0.77
N THR A 10 -31.14 -25.87 1.44
CA THR A 10 -30.35 -24.66 1.32
C THR A 10 -28.88 -24.92 1.69
N GLY A 11 -27.96 -24.59 0.78
CA GLY A 11 -26.52 -24.64 1.06
C GLY A 11 -26.03 -23.41 1.83
N THR A 12 -24.71 -23.35 2.07
CA THR A 12 -24.07 -22.27 2.85
C THR A 12 -23.27 -21.27 2.01
N ASP A 13 -23.16 -21.50 0.70
CA ASP A 13 -22.42 -20.62 -0.21
C ASP A 13 -23.19 -19.31 -0.43
N SER A 14 -22.61 -18.18 0.01
CA SER A 14 -23.22 -16.85 -0.10
C SER A 14 -23.23 -16.30 -1.53
N THR A 15 -22.54 -16.94 -2.47
CA THR A 15 -22.57 -16.61 -3.90
C THR A 15 -23.68 -17.33 -4.65
N ILE A 16 -24.50 -18.13 -3.97
CA ILE A 16 -25.61 -18.87 -4.57
C ILE A 16 -26.91 -18.52 -3.86
N THR A 17 -27.89 -18.04 -4.62
CA THR A 17 -29.29 -18.00 -4.19
C THR A 17 -29.89 -19.37 -4.49
N TYR A 18 -30.20 -20.13 -3.45
CA TYR A 18 -30.84 -21.44 -3.55
C TYR A 18 -32.34 -21.29 -3.78
N ASP A 19 -32.92 -22.21 -4.54
CA ASP A 19 -34.35 -22.27 -4.78
C ASP A 19 -35.11 -22.68 -3.51
N ASP A 20 -36.10 -21.89 -3.11
CA ASP A 20 -36.94 -22.12 -1.94
C ASP A 20 -38.30 -22.73 -2.28
N THR A 21 -38.52 -23.08 -3.56
CA THR A 21 -39.76 -23.70 -4.03
C THR A 21 -40.01 -25.02 -3.30
N VAL A 22 -41.27 -25.25 -2.91
CA VAL A 22 -41.70 -26.50 -2.27
C VAL A 22 -42.75 -27.16 -3.15
N TYR A 23 -42.43 -28.35 -3.66
CA TYR A 23 -43.33 -29.13 -4.50
C TYR A 23 -44.14 -30.11 -3.66
N ASN A 24 -45.46 -30.10 -3.85
CA ASN A 24 -46.36 -31.07 -3.23
C ASN A 24 -46.41 -32.35 -4.07
N VAL A 25 -46.23 -33.51 -3.42
CA VAL A 25 -46.33 -34.82 -4.06
C VAL A 25 -47.38 -35.64 -3.35
N THR A 26 -48.27 -36.25 -4.14
CA THR A 26 -49.29 -37.14 -3.62
C THR A 26 -48.94 -38.58 -3.99
N VAL A 27 -48.75 -39.44 -3.00
CA VAL A 27 -48.48 -40.87 -3.23
C VAL A 27 -49.77 -41.65 -3.04
N ASN A 28 -50.25 -42.25 -4.13
CA ASN A 28 -51.38 -43.17 -4.12
C ASN A 28 -50.84 -44.57 -3.78
N VAL A 29 -51.51 -45.27 -2.88
CA VAL A 29 -51.13 -46.63 -2.47
C VAL A 29 -52.33 -47.52 -2.70
N GLU A 30 -52.15 -48.55 -3.52
CA GLU A 30 -53.21 -49.48 -3.92
C GLU A 30 -52.74 -50.91 -3.67
N ASP A 31 -53.67 -51.77 -3.25
CA ASP A 31 -53.41 -53.21 -3.14
C ASP A 31 -53.59 -53.86 -4.51
N GLN A 32 -52.54 -54.50 -5.01
CA GLN A 32 -52.54 -55.31 -6.21
C GLN A 32 -52.19 -56.75 -5.84
N SER A 33 -53.23 -57.58 -5.65
CA SER A 33 -53.10 -59.02 -5.33
C SER A 33 -52.36 -59.33 -4.02
N GLY A 34 -52.61 -58.54 -2.97
CA GLY A 34 -51.98 -58.67 -1.65
C GLY A 34 -50.65 -57.94 -1.53
N GLN A 35 -50.23 -57.20 -2.56
CA GLN A 35 -49.03 -56.36 -2.55
C GLN A 35 -49.42 -54.89 -2.64
N LEU A 36 -48.96 -54.08 -1.69
CA LEU A 36 -49.15 -52.63 -1.75
C LEU A 36 -48.18 -52.02 -2.77
N VAL A 37 -48.73 -51.34 -3.75
CA VAL A 37 -47.98 -50.60 -4.78
C VAL A 37 -48.18 -49.12 -4.57
N ALA A 38 -47.07 -48.38 -4.47
CA ALA A 38 -47.06 -46.93 -4.30
C ALA A 38 -46.74 -46.24 -5.64
N SER A 39 -47.61 -45.30 -6.04
CA SER A 39 -47.49 -44.54 -7.28
C SER A 39 -47.49 -43.04 -6.95
N PRO A 40 -46.37 -42.33 -7.18
CA PRO A 40 -46.32 -40.88 -6.98
C PRO A 40 -47.08 -40.17 -8.10
N ALA A 41 -47.87 -39.17 -7.72
CA ALA A 41 -48.55 -38.24 -8.60
C ALA A 41 -47.97 -36.84 -8.39
N TYR A 42 -47.40 -36.30 -9.46
CA TYR A 42 -46.80 -34.96 -9.51
C TYR A 42 -47.77 -34.00 -10.21
N GLN A 43 -47.95 -32.81 -9.65
CA GLN A 43 -48.80 -31.79 -10.28
C GLN A 43 -48.10 -31.15 -11.49
N GLU A 44 -46.77 -31.09 -11.46
CA GLU A 44 -45.93 -30.48 -12.48
C GLU A 44 -44.52 -31.10 -12.45
N SER A 45 -43.69 -30.74 -13.45
CA SER A 45 -42.28 -31.12 -13.46
C SER A 45 -41.54 -30.43 -12.31
N ILE A 46 -40.85 -31.21 -11.50
CA ILE A 46 -40.01 -30.69 -10.42
C ILE A 46 -38.69 -30.19 -11.01
N LEU A 47 -38.40 -28.90 -10.83
CA LEU A 47 -37.17 -28.28 -11.30
C LEU A 47 -36.74 -27.18 -10.33
N PHE A 48 -35.66 -27.40 -9.60
CA PHE A 48 -35.04 -26.37 -8.77
C PHE A 48 -34.04 -25.54 -9.58
N LYS A 49 -34.08 -24.21 -9.44
CA LYS A 49 -33.22 -23.25 -10.13
C LYS A 49 -32.45 -22.39 -9.14
N ASN A 50 -31.19 -22.75 -8.95
CA ASN A 50 -30.25 -21.92 -8.20
C ASN A 50 -29.66 -20.82 -9.08
N THR A 51 -29.42 -19.65 -8.50
CA THR A 51 -28.82 -18.52 -9.18
C THR A 51 -27.47 -18.18 -8.59
N TYR A 52 -26.42 -18.19 -9.41
CA TYR A 52 -25.12 -17.66 -9.01
C TYR A 52 -25.13 -16.13 -8.99
N VAL A 53 -24.73 -15.54 -7.87
CA VAL A 53 -24.54 -14.12 -7.66
C VAL A 53 -23.04 -13.85 -7.57
N SER A 54 -22.50 -13.15 -8.58
CA SER A 54 -21.06 -12.85 -8.61
C SER A 54 -20.67 -11.96 -7.41
N PRO A 55 -19.62 -12.34 -6.65
CA PRO A 55 -19.17 -11.58 -5.49
C PRO A 55 -18.72 -10.19 -5.92
N LYS A 56 -19.17 -9.19 -5.16
CA LYS A 56 -18.92 -7.80 -5.49
C LYS A 56 -17.57 -7.34 -4.93
N LEU A 57 -16.50 -7.62 -5.66
CA LEU A 57 -15.14 -7.21 -5.30
C LEU A 57 -14.83 -5.74 -5.64
N GLY A 58 -13.93 -5.13 -4.89
CA GLY A 58 -13.41 -3.79 -5.07
C GLY A 58 -11.95 -3.78 -5.51
N LYS A 59 -11.51 -2.57 -5.89
CA LYS A 59 -10.18 -2.25 -6.37
C LYS A 59 -9.76 -0.88 -5.84
N VAL A 60 -8.51 -0.78 -5.42
CA VAL A 60 -7.89 0.48 -5.01
C VAL A 60 -6.60 0.71 -5.79
N THR A 61 -6.38 1.94 -6.22
CA THR A 61 -5.14 2.41 -6.81
C THR A 61 -4.53 3.43 -5.88
N LEU A 62 -3.29 3.22 -5.45
CA LEU A 62 -2.53 4.18 -4.67
C LEU A 62 -1.49 4.86 -5.57
N LYS A 63 -1.48 6.19 -5.58
CA LYS A 63 -0.40 7.02 -6.12
C LYS A 63 0.53 7.44 -5.00
N LYS A 64 1.83 7.29 -5.21
CA LYS A 64 2.86 7.80 -4.32
C LYS A 64 3.49 9.03 -4.94
N VAL A 65 3.50 10.13 -4.20
CA VAL A 65 4.05 11.40 -4.68
C VAL A 65 5.05 12.00 -3.70
N ASP A 66 5.85 12.91 -4.23
CA ASP A 66 6.70 13.83 -3.50
C ASP A 66 5.88 15.01 -2.95
N SER A 67 5.99 15.29 -1.65
CA SER A 67 5.17 16.33 -1.00
C SER A 67 5.46 17.76 -1.47
N GLU A 68 6.63 18.03 -2.04
CA GLU A 68 7.02 19.38 -2.47
C GLU A 68 6.81 19.59 -3.98
N THR A 69 7.04 18.54 -4.78
CA THR A 69 7.07 18.63 -6.25
C THR A 69 5.92 17.91 -6.95
N GLY A 70 5.14 17.08 -6.24
CA GLY A 70 4.10 16.23 -6.83
C GLY A 70 4.64 15.11 -7.72
N LYS A 71 5.96 14.93 -7.80
CA LYS A 71 6.59 13.89 -8.62
C LYS A 71 6.17 12.50 -8.13
N LEU A 72 5.79 11.61 -9.06
CA LEU A 72 5.46 10.21 -8.77
C LEU A 72 6.70 9.42 -8.31
N LEU A 73 6.52 8.56 -7.30
CA LEU A 73 7.62 7.85 -6.63
C LEU A 73 7.46 6.32 -6.69
N ALA A 74 8.42 5.68 -7.35
CA ALA A 74 8.54 4.22 -7.41
C ALA A 74 9.20 3.63 -6.15
N ASN A 75 9.04 2.32 -5.96
CA ASN A 75 9.71 1.51 -4.93
C ASN A 75 9.34 1.85 -3.47
N ALA A 76 8.21 2.53 -3.24
CA ALA A 76 7.61 2.59 -1.90
C ALA A 76 6.94 1.25 -1.60
N GLU A 77 7.12 0.71 -0.39
CA GLU A 77 6.51 -0.55 0.04
C GLU A 77 5.39 -0.28 1.06
N PHE A 78 4.29 -1.00 0.89
CA PHE A 78 3.11 -0.92 1.75
C PHE A 78 2.67 -2.29 2.23
N GLU A 79 1.94 -2.27 3.35
CA GLU A 79 1.06 -3.35 3.79
C GLU A 79 -0.39 -2.90 3.69
N LEU A 80 -1.25 -3.78 3.20
CA LEU A 80 -2.70 -3.66 3.32
C LEU A 80 -3.14 -4.35 4.61
N GLN A 81 -3.89 -3.63 5.43
CA GLN A 81 -4.46 -4.13 6.68
C GLN A 81 -5.98 -3.95 6.69
N ASP A 82 -6.68 -4.82 7.41
CA ASP A 82 -8.12 -4.67 7.70
C ASP A 82 -8.36 -3.64 8.82
N SER A 83 -9.64 -3.40 9.15
CA SER A 83 -10.04 -2.47 10.23
C SER A 83 -9.56 -2.85 11.63
N LYS A 84 -9.14 -4.10 11.84
CA LYS A 84 -8.57 -4.60 13.10
C LYS A 84 -7.05 -4.54 13.11
N GLY A 85 -6.43 -4.09 12.02
CA GLY A 85 -4.98 -4.06 11.85
C GLY A 85 -4.37 -5.40 11.46
N ASN A 86 -5.18 -6.41 11.10
CA ASN A 86 -4.65 -7.67 10.58
C ASN A 86 -4.11 -7.45 9.17
N ILE A 87 -2.98 -8.06 8.88
CA ILE A 87 -2.33 -7.92 7.58
C ILE A 87 -3.04 -8.80 6.56
N VAL A 88 -3.61 -8.16 5.53
CA VAL A 88 -4.28 -8.81 4.40
C VAL A 88 -3.26 -9.13 3.31
N GLN A 89 -2.35 -8.19 3.02
CA GLN A 89 -1.32 -8.36 2.01
C GLN A 89 -0.05 -7.57 2.37
N LYS A 90 1.12 -8.17 2.13
CA LYS A 90 2.45 -7.60 2.40
C LYS A 90 3.18 -7.22 1.13
N LYS A 91 4.22 -6.39 1.28
CA LYS A 91 5.21 -6.08 0.24
C LYS A 91 4.57 -5.55 -1.05
N ILE A 92 3.61 -4.65 -0.89
CA ILE A 92 2.91 -4.01 -2.01
C ILE A 92 3.76 -2.83 -2.46
N VAL A 93 4.38 -2.93 -3.64
CA VAL A 93 5.40 -1.97 -4.08
C VAL A 93 4.87 -1.07 -5.19
N THR A 94 5.13 0.24 -5.09
CA THR A 94 4.81 1.16 -6.18
C THR A 94 5.72 0.93 -7.39
N ASN A 95 5.10 0.85 -8.57
CA ASN A 95 5.78 0.61 -9.84
C ASN A 95 6.54 1.86 -10.33
N LYS A 96 7.12 1.79 -11.54
CA LYS A 96 7.86 2.89 -12.16
C LYS A 96 7.05 4.17 -12.36
N ASP A 97 5.73 4.05 -12.47
CA ASP A 97 4.79 5.18 -12.58
C ASP A 97 4.35 5.69 -11.19
N GLY A 98 4.98 5.22 -10.12
CA GLY A 98 4.67 5.57 -8.74
C GLY A 98 3.28 5.12 -8.29
N LYS A 99 2.72 4.09 -8.94
CA LYS A 99 1.38 3.56 -8.64
C LYS A 99 1.44 2.12 -8.16
N VAL A 100 0.45 1.74 -7.39
CA VAL A 100 0.13 0.33 -7.13
C VAL A 100 -1.36 0.11 -7.15
N GLU A 101 -1.76 -1.03 -7.68
CA GLU A 101 -3.15 -1.46 -7.78
C GLU A 101 -3.36 -2.71 -6.93
N ILE A 102 -4.42 -2.70 -6.13
CA ILE A 102 -4.86 -3.84 -5.34
C ILE A 102 -6.31 -4.12 -5.72
N SER A 103 -6.55 -5.33 -6.21
CA SER A 103 -7.84 -5.79 -6.71
C SER A 103 -8.34 -6.95 -5.86
N ASN A 104 -9.57 -7.39 -6.12
CA ASN A 104 -10.22 -8.50 -5.42
C ASN A 104 -10.40 -8.25 -3.92
N LEU A 105 -10.68 -7.00 -3.54
CA LEU A 105 -11.00 -6.65 -2.16
C LEU A 105 -12.47 -6.93 -1.86
N ASP A 106 -12.74 -7.62 -0.77
CA ASP A 106 -14.12 -7.76 -0.29
C ASP A 106 -14.67 -6.42 0.20
N ILE A 107 -15.98 -6.38 0.41
CA ILE A 107 -16.63 -5.24 1.07
C ILE A 107 -16.10 -5.16 2.51
N GLY A 108 -15.60 -3.99 2.87
CA GLY A 108 -14.97 -3.80 4.17
C GLY A 108 -14.20 -2.49 4.28
N GLU A 109 -13.62 -2.32 5.45
CA GLU A 109 -12.78 -1.18 5.84
C GLU A 109 -11.33 -1.64 5.89
N TYR A 110 -10.45 -0.85 5.28
CA TYR A 110 -9.04 -1.18 5.09
C TYR A 110 -8.15 0.03 5.37
N GLN A 111 -6.86 -0.25 5.55
CA GLN A 111 -5.83 0.78 5.58
C GLN A 111 -4.56 0.34 4.87
N LEU A 112 -3.90 1.30 4.21
CA LEU A 112 -2.56 1.13 3.65
C LEU A 112 -1.54 1.80 4.58
N VAL A 113 -0.53 1.04 4.98
CA VAL A 113 0.56 1.49 5.85
C VAL A 113 1.87 1.38 5.10
N GLU A 114 2.62 2.48 4.98
CA GLU A 114 3.94 2.45 4.35
C GLU A 114 4.93 1.74 5.27
N THR A 115 5.57 0.69 4.77
CA THR A 115 6.60 -0.09 5.49
C THR A 115 8.00 0.27 5.04
N LYS A 116 8.17 0.79 3.82
CA LYS A 116 9.44 1.28 3.29
C LYS A 116 9.21 2.50 2.39
N ALA A 117 9.93 3.58 2.66
CA ALA A 117 9.96 4.74 1.77
C ALA A 117 10.83 4.48 0.52
N PRO A 118 10.58 5.20 -0.59
CA PRO A 118 11.54 5.30 -1.68
C PRO A 118 12.90 5.86 -1.23
N ASP A 119 13.95 5.55 -1.98
CA ASP A 119 15.30 6.03 -1.67
C ASP A 119 15.37 7.57 -1.66
N GLY A 120 15.97 8.13 -0.60
CA GLY A 120 16.07 9.58 -0.40
C GLY A 120 14.83 10.26 0.19
N TYR A 121 13.83 9.48 0.62
CA TYR A 121 12.60 9.97 1.23
C TYR A 121 12.45 9.52 2.69
N GLN A 122 11.79 10.36 3.49
CA GLN A 122 11.37 10.01 4.84
C GLN A 122 10.13 9.12 4.78
N ILE A 123 10.14 8.03 5.56
CA ILE A 123 8.98 7.14 5.73
C ILE A 123 7.86 7.82 6.50
N ASP A 124 6.63 7.70 5.99
CA ASP A 124 5.42 8.14 6.68
C ASP A 124 4.50 6.94 6.97
N LYS A 125 4.60 6.43 8.20
CA LYS A 125 3.79 5.31 8.69
C LYS A 125 2.34 5.66 9.00
N THR A 126 1.91 6.91 8.79
CA THR A 126 0.51 7.32 9.01
C THR A 126 -0.40 6.56 8.04
N PRO A 127 -1.34 5.72 8.52
CA PRO A 127 -2.17 4.90 7.64
C PRO A 127 -3.12 5.73 6.75
N ILE A 128 -3.31 5.31 5.51
CA ILE A 128 -4.42 5.79 4.67
C ILE A 128 -5.58 4.82 4.80
N LYS A 129 -6.68 5.28 5.39
CA LYS A 129 -7.91 4.50 5.56
C LYS A 129 -8.82 4.65 4.36
N PHE A 130 -9.47 3.57 3.95
CA PHE A 130 -10.47 3.56 2.88
C PHE A 130 -11.47 2.42 3.06
N SER A 131 -12.60 2.52 2.37
CA SER A 131 -13.64 1.50 2.39
C SER A 131 -14.06 1.05 0.99
N ILE A 132 -14.34 -0.24 0.88
CA ILE A 132 -15.01 -0.86 -0.26
C ILE A 132 -16.44 -1.15 0.19
N ASN A 133 -17.44 -0.62 -0.50
CA ASN A 133 -18.83 -0.78 -0.11
C ASN A 133 -19.71 -1.33 -1.24
N ASP A 134 -20.88 -1.83 -0.85
CA ASP A 134 -21.83 -2.50 -1.76
C ASP A 134 -22.78 -1.54 -2.50
N ARG A 135 -22.50 -0.24 -2.55
CA ARG A 135 -23.34 0.62 -3.39
C ARG A 135 -23.12 0.21 -4.83
N SER A 136 -24.22 -0.07 -5.55
CA SER A 136 -24.30 -0.53 -6.95
C SER A 136 -23.73 0.45 -7.98
N ILE A 137 -22.88 1.40 -7.56
CA ILE A 137 -22.19 2.39 -8.37
C ILE A 137 -20.71 1.99 -8.48
N LYS A 138 -20.23 1.78 -9.71
CA LYS A 138 -18.84 1.44 -10.04
C LYS A 138 -17.80 2.31 -9.33
N ALA A 139 -18.05 3.62 -9.22
CA ALA A 139 -17.16 4.59 -8.56
C ALA A 139 -16.93 4.33 -7.05
N THR A 140 -17.77 3.53 -6.40
CA THR A 140 -17.59 3.19 -4.98
C THR A 140 -16.70 1.98 -4.77
N ARG A 141 -16.50 1.17 -5.81
CA ARG A 141 -15.69 -0.05 -5.80
C ARG A 141 -14.34 0.14 -6.46
N GLU A 142 -14.11 1.27 -7.12
CA GLU A 142 -12.80 1.71 -7.62
C GLU A 142 -12.39 2.97 -6.87
N LYS A 143 -11.40 2.86 -5.98
CA LYS A 143 -10.86 3.97 -5.21
C LYS A 143 -9.50 4.39 -5.75
N GLU A 144 -9.28 5.69 -5.88
CA GLU A 144 -7.96 6.25 -6.11
C GLU A 144 -7.52 7.00 -4.85
N LEU A 145 -6.33 6.70 -4.35
CA LEU A 145 -5.73 7.25 -3.15
C LEU A 145 -4.39 7.88 -3.49
N GLU A 146 -3.93 8.81 -2.65
CA GLU A 146 -2.63 9.44 -2.79
C GLU A 146 -1.89 9.45 -1.45
N LYS A 147 -0.58 9.16 -1.47
CA LYS A 147 0.32 9.24 -0.31
C LYS A 147 1.57 10.04 -0.65
N GLU A 148 1.84 11.06 0.14
CA GLU A 148 3.03 11.90 -0.03
C GLU A 148 4.19 11.43 0.85
N ASN A 149 5.44 11.61 0.40
CA ASN A 149 6.64 11.54 1.25
C ASN A 149 7.46 12.80 1.07
N LYS A 150 8.10 13.21 2.17
CA LYS A 150 9.03 14.32 2.17
C LYS A 150 10.45 13.85 1.81
N ARG A 151 11.15 14.60 0.95
CA ARG A 151 12.57 14.35 0.66
C ARG A 151 13.40 14.55 1.93
N ILE A 152 14.41 13.70 2.11
CA ILE A 152 15.46 13.95 3.09
C ILE A 152 16.34 15.07 2.53
N LYS A 153 16.30 16.26 3.13
CA LYS A 153 17.20 17.36 2.76
C LYS A 153 18.60 16.98 3.23
N LYS A 154 19.57 16.96 2.33
CA LYS A 154 20.98 16.86 2.73
C LYS A 154 21.30 18.10 3.55
N SER A 155 21.77 17.90 4.77
CA SER A 155 22.37 18.95 5.57
C SER A 155 23.57 19.51 4.81
N ASP A 156 23.72 20.82 4.74
CA ASP A 156 24.88 21.50 4.15
C ASP A 156 26.22 21.11 4.83
N SER A 157 26.18 20.34 5.93
CA SER A 157 27.35 19.79 6.63
C SER A 157 28.12 18.71 5.86
N ASP A 158 27.55 18.14 4.78
CA ASP A 158 28.24 17.20 3.89
C ASP A 158 28.97 17.90 2.72
N ALA A 159 28.90 19.24 2.65
CA ALA A 159 29.78 19.97 1.75
C ALA A 159 31.22 19.81 2.23
N LEU A 160 32.03 19.05 1.47
CA LEU A 160 33.49 19.09 1.60
C LEU A 160 33.93 20.57 1.62
N PRO A 161 34.87 20.97 2.49
CA PRO A 161 35.36 22.34 2.47
C PRO A 161 35.83 22.66 1.05
N LYS A 162 35.38 23.78 0.47
CA LYS A 162 35.95 24.24 -0.79
C LYS A 162 37.42 24.54 -0.52
N THR A 163 38.32 23.70 -1.02
CA THR A 163 39.76 24.00 -0.98
C THR A 163 39.99 25.26 -1.81
N GLY A 164 40.27 26.38 -1.13
CA GLY A 164 40.50 27.68 -1.75
C GLY A 164 39.53 28.81 -1.36
N GLU A 165 38.55 28.59 -0.48
CA GLU A 165 37.65 29.67 -0.03
C GLU A 165 38.26 30.46 1.15
N THR A 166 38.59 31.72 0.84
CA THR A 166 39.18 32.81 1.65
C THR A 166 40.33 32.45 2.59
N VAL A 167 41.55 32.78 2.14
CA VAL A 167 42.71 32.97 3.03
C VAL A 167 42.33 34.00 4.10
N ASP A 168 42.22 33.58 5.36
CA ASP A 168 42.01 34.49 6.48
C ASP A 168 43.18 35.49 6.51
N GLN A 169 42.86 36.78 6.41
CA GLN A 169 43.84 37.87 6.37
C GLN A 169 44.82 37.83 7.55
N ARG A 170 44.45 37.19 8.67
CA ARG A 170 45.34 36.92 9.79
C ARG A 170 46.59 36.13 9.37
N TYR A 171 46.46 35.14 8.49
CA TYR A 171 47.60 34.35 8.03
C TYR A 171 48.54 35.14 7.10
N ILE A 172 47.98 36.07 6.31
CA ILE A 172 48.79 36.99 5.50
C ILE A 172 49.60 37.93 6.41
N LEU A 173 48.97 38.45 7.47
CA LEU A 173 49.62 39.30 8.47
C LEU A 173 50.72 38.54 9.24
N VAL A 174 50.47 37.28 9.65
CA VAL A 174 51.48 36.43 10.30
C VAL A 174 52.65 36.16 9.35
N GLY A 175 52.37 35.85 8.08
CA GLY A 175 53.40 35.63 7.06
C GLY A 175 54.29 36.86 6.83
N LEU A 176 53.69 38.04 6.69
CA LEU A 176 54.42 39.31 6.57
C LEU A 176 55.28 39.60 7.81
N PHE A 177 54.74 39.34 9.01
CA PHE A 177 55.49 39.51 10.25
C PHE A 177 56.72 38.59 10.32
N CYS A 178 56.58 37.33 9.95
CA CYS A 178 57.71 36.38 9.90
C CYS A 178 58.81 36.83 8.94
N ILE A 179 58.46 37.35 7.75
CA ILE A 179 59.42 37.86 6.78
C ILE A 179 60.18 39.07 7.33
N ILE A 180 59.47 40.00 7.99
CA ILE A 180 60.08 41.19 8.61
C ILE A 180 61.03 40.79 9.73
N CYS A 181 60.65 39.84 10.59
CA CYS A 181 61.54 39.30 11.63
C CYS A 181 62.80 38.68 11.04
N PHE A 182 62.68 37.93 9.93
CA PHE A 182 63.83 37.31 9.28
C PHE A 182 64.80 38.36 8.69
N ILE A 183 64.27 39.39 8.02
CA ILE A 183 65.07 40.51 7.52
C ILE A 183 65.77 41.24 8.67
N PHE A 184 65.06 41.48 9.78
CA PHE A 184 65.64 42.12 10.95
C PHE A 184 66.78 41.29 11.57
N LEU A 185 66.64 39.97 11.65
CA LEU A 185 67.69 39.07 12.11
C LEU A 185 68.92 39.11 11.19
N ILE A 186 68.73 39.18 9.87
CA ILE A 186 69.83 39.35 8.90
C ILE A 186 70.57 40.69 9.15
N ILE A 187 69.83 41.78 9.37
CA ILE A 187 70.42 43.09 9.64
C ILE A 187 71.22 43.07 10.96
N LEU A 188 70.69 42.44 12.01
CA LEU A 188 71.40 42.29 13.29
C LEU A 188 72.69 41.46 13.14
N LYS A 189 72.64 40.37 12.34
CA LYS A 189 73.83 39.55 12.04
C LYS A 189 74.89 40.38 11.30
N ASN A 190 74.50 41.15 10.29
CA ASN A 190 75.43 41.99 9.53
C ASN A 190 76.02 43.15 10.36
N LYS A 191 75.26 43.71 11.31
CA LYS A 191 75.80 44.72 12.25
C LYS A 191 76.80 44.14 13.23
N LYS A 192 76.62 42.90 13.71
CA LYS A 192 77.61 42.22 14.58
C LYS A 192 78.93 41.97 13.85
N VAL A 193 78.88 41.54 12.59
CA VAL A 193 80.09 41.28 11.78
C VAL A 193 80.91 42.56 11.58
N LYS A 194 80.28 43.71 11.32
CA LYS A 194 80.98 45.00 11.19
C LYS A 194 81.54 45.56 12.50
N LYS A 195 81.12 45.06 13.65
CA LYS A 195 81.62 45.50 14.98
C LYS A 195 82.82 44.68 15.47
N GLN A 196 83.23 43.67 14.70
CA GLN A 196 84.36 42.76 14.98
C GLN A 196 85.52 42.89 13.97
N SER A 197 85.50 43.88 13.06
CA SER A 197 86.66 44.27 12.24
C SER A 197 87.21 45.60 12.68
#